data_AF-A0A133UPA4-F1
#
_entry.id   AF-A0A133UPA4-F1
#
_cell.length_a   1.000
_cell.length_b   1.000
_cell.length_c   1.000
_cell.angle_alpha   90.00
_cell.angle_beta   90.00
_cell.angle_gamma   90.00
#
_symmetry.space_group_name_H-M   'P 1'
#
loop_
_entity.id
_entity.type
_entity.pdbx_description
1 polymer ?
#
loop_
_entity_poly.entity_id
_entity_poly.type
_entity_poly.pdbx_seq_one_letter_code
_entity_poly.pdbx_strand_id
1 'polypeptide(L)'
;MFIGLVIGLIGYNYVIDDGAINLITGVNTDFLVVAAFSAISLPVIYKVLPTLLTVTIGVGLVTMAVLYFLIRRTFSNHRFDRIIPLHGWLTGQVPSAMALLRILDPRYRSVVFRDYVAGLFLAAVFILPVIIFGGLHMIAWATGNMMPFWSYLGLLLGYIGIIGGFWKVKEGL
;
A
#
# COMPACT_ATOMS: atom_id res chain seq x y z
N MET A 1 -10.73 12.54 -6.28
CA MET A 1 -11.61 11.58 -6.98
C MET A 1 -12.89 11.26 -6.20
N PHE A 2 -12.84 10.78 -4.95
CA PHE A 2 -14.06 10.51 -4.16
C PHE A 2 -14.91 11.76 -3.88
N ILE A 3 -14.25 12.87 -3.50
CA ILE A 3 -14.89 14.18 -3.33
C ILE A 3 -15.54 14.65 -4.63
N GLY A 4 -14.85 14.51 -5.77
CA GLY A 4 -15.42 14.86 -7.08
C GLY A 4 -16.57 13.97 -7.52
N LEU A 5 -16.56 12.68 -7.13
CA LEU A 5 -17.66 11.77 -7.41
C LEU A 5 -18.89 12.09 -6.56
N VAL A 6 -18.70 12.39 -5.27
CA VAL A 6 -19.78 12.82 -4.37
C VAL A 6 -20.33 14.19 -4.79
N ILE A 7 -19.48 15.17 -5.09
CA ILE A 7 -19.90 16.51 -5.52
C ILE A 7 -20.54 16.48 -6.92
N GLY A 8 -20.06 15.60 -7.81
CA GLY A 8 -20.67 15.37 -9.11
C GLY A 8 -22.04 14.73 -9.04
N LEU A 9 -22.28 13.85 -8.06
CA LEU A 9 -23.62 13.33 -7.76
C LEU A 9 -24.58 14.43 -7.25
N ILE A 10 -24.05 15.51 -6.65
CA ILE A 10 -24.83 16.63 -6.12
C ILE A 10 -24.92 17.78 -7.15
N GLY A 11 -24.28 17.67 -8.32
CA GLY A 11 -24.38 18.66 -9.41
C GLY A 11 -23.48 19.90 -9.29
N TYR A 12 -22.60 19.97 -8.29
CA TYR A 12 -21.74 21.14 -8.02
C TYR A 12 -20.30 20.99 -8.55
N ASN A 13 -20.11 20.33 -9.69
CA ASN A 13 -18.77 20.10 -10.27
C ASN A 13 -17.97 21.38 -10.55
N TYR A 14 -18.63 22.53 -10.74
CA TYR A 14 -18.00 23.82 -11.01
C TYR A 14 -17.31 24.45 -9.78
N VAL A 15 -17.55 23.93 -8.57
CA VAL A 15 -16.93 24.41 -7.32
C VAL A 15 -15.57 23.74 -7.06
N ILE A 16 -15.26 22.69 -7.82
CA ILE A 16 -14.03 21.90 -7.64
C ILE A 16 -12.87 22.58 -8.36
N ASP A 17 -12.01 23.24 -7.58
CA ASP A 17 -10.69 23.67 -8.04
C ASP A 17 -9.63 22.61 -7.68
N ASP A 18 -9.02 22.03 -8.71
CA ASP A 18 -7.91 21.09 -8.55
C ASP A 18 -6.73 21.73 -7.79
N GLY A 19 -6.55 23.06 -7.91
CA GLY A 19 -5.56 23.81 -7.15
C GLY A 19 -5.79 23.72 -5.64
N ALA A 20 -7.00 24.06 -5.19
CA ALA A 20 -7.39 23.96 -3.79
C ALA A 20 -7.30 22.52 -3.25
N ILE A 21 -7.73 21.51 -4.02
CA ILE A 21 -7.62 20.10 -3.62
C ILE A 21 -6.17 19.67 -3.45
N ASN A 22 -5.29 20.04 -4.38
CA ASN A 22 -3.87 19.70 -4.29
C ASN A 22 -3.20 20.37 -3.08
N LEU A 23 -3.59 21.61 -2.75
CA LEU A 23 -3.09 22.31 -1.57
C LEU A 23 -3.49 21.59 -0.27
N ILE A 24 -4.77 21.25 -0.11
CA ILE A 24 -5.28 20.53 1.07
C ILE A 24 -4.61 19.16 1.18
N THR A 25 -4.50 18.45 0.05
CA THR A 25 -3.84 17.13 0.00
C THR A 25 -2.36 17.23 0.39
N GLY A 26 -1.68 18.28 -0.07
CA GLY A 26 -0.32 18.60 0.34
C GLY A 26 -0.23 18.77 1.84
N VAL A 27 -0.94 19.74 2.42
CA VAL A 27 -0.89 20.02 3.86
C VAL A 27 -1.22 18.79 4.70
N ASN A 28 -2.27 18.05 4.35
CA ASN A 28 -2.65 16.83 5.08
C ASN A 28 -1.57 15.74 5.01
N THR A 29 -0.90 15.61 3.87
CA THR A 29 0.20 14.64 3.73
C THR A 29 1.40 15.05 4.58
N ASP A 30 1.71 16.35 4.72
CA ASP A 30 2.74 16.82 5.65
C ASP A 30 2.40 16.47 7.10
N PHE A 31 1.17 16.75 7.54
CA PHE A 31 0.71 16.36 8.87
C PHE A 31 0.80 14.86 9.11
N LEU A 32 0.39 14.05 8.13
CA LEU A 32 0.42 12.60 8.22
C LEU A 32 1.85 12.05 8.34
N VAL A 33 2.82 12.63 7.60
CA VAL A 33 4.24 12.24 7.69
C VAL A 33 4.83 12.65 9.06
N VAL A 34 4.57 13.87 9.52
CA VAL A 34 5.05 14.35 10.83
C VAL A 34 4.45 13.51 11.96
N ALA A 35 3.15 13.23 11.90
CA ALA A 35 2.45 12.40 12.87
C ALA A 35 3.05 10.98 12.94
N ALA A 36 3.33 10.37 11.78
CA ALA A 36 3.94 9.05 11.70
C ALA A 36 5.32 9.00 12.39
N PHE A 37 6.18 10.01 12.18
CA PHE A 37 7.46 10.09 12.88
C PHE A 37 7.31 10.36 14.37
N SER A 38 6.33 11.20 14.76
CA SER A 38 6.09 11.55 16.17
C SER A 38 5.55 10.37 17.00
N ALA A 39 4.87 9.41 16.37
CA ALA A 39 4.31 8.23 17.03
C ALA A 39 5.38 7.20 17.44
N ILE A 40 6.60 7.31 16.91
CA ILE A 40 7.66 6.32 17.11
C ILE A 40 8.42 6.62 18.41
N SER A 41 8.48 5.63 19.31
CA SER A 41 9.25 5.74 20.55
C SER A 41 10.71 5.31 20.35
N LEU A 42 11.63 6.27 20.45
CA LEU A 42 13.08 6.03 20.33
C LEU A 42 13.62 4.96 21.31
N PRO A 43 13.19 4.88 22.59
CA PRO A 43 13.69 3.86 23.51
C PRO A 43 13.37 2.43 23.09
N VAL A 44 12.27 2.22 22.36
CA VAL A 44 11.89 0.90 21.85
C VAL A 44 12.79 0.50 20.70
N ILE A 45 13.12 1.43 19.81
CA ILE A 45 14.01 1.17 18.66
C ILE A 45 15.36 0.63 19.11
N TYR A 46 16.00 1.28 20.09
CA TYR A 46 17.34 0.86 20.54
C TYR A 46 17.38 -0.58 21.07
N LYS A 47 16.28 -1.05 21.69
CA LYS A 47 16.19 -2.42 22.21
C LYS A 47 16.08 -3.48 21.12
N VAL A 48 15.49 -3.14 19.97
CA VAL A 48 15.23 -4.07 18.87
C VAL A 48 16.05 -3.77 17.61
N LEU A 49 17.02 -2.85 17.70
CA LEU A 49 17.75 -2.31 16.55
C LEU A 49 18.39 -3.39 15.66
N PRO A 50 19.06 -4.44 16.19
CA PRO A 50 19.65 -5.48 15.34
C PRO A 50 18.58 -6.24 14.55
N THR A 51 17.51 -6.67 15.22
CA THR A 51 16.39 -7.39 14.58
C THR A 51 15.68 -6.50 13.56
N LEU A 52 15.45 -5.23 13.90
CA LEU A 52 14.83 -4.26 13.02
C LEU A 52 15.63 -4.08 11.72
N LEU A 53 16.95 -3.96 11.81
CA LEU A 53 17.82 -3.81 10.65
C LEU A 53 17.79 -5.06 9.77
N THR A 54 17.92 -6.26 10.36
CA THR A 54 17.92 -7.50 9.59
C THR A 54 16.58 -7.71 8.86
N VAL A 55 15.46 -7.47 9.53
CA VAL A 55 14.13 -7.60 8.94
C VAL A 55 13.92 -6.54 7.86
N THR A 56 14.25 -5.28 8.13
CA THR A 56 14.04 -4.19 7.15
C THR A 56 14.87 -4.40 5.89
N ILE A 57 16.13 -4.80 6.01
CA ILE A 57 16.99 -5.05 4.85
C ILE A 57 16.53 -6.31 4.11
N GLY A 58 16.29 -7.42 4.82
CA GLY A 58 15.88 -8.68 4.20
C GLY A 58 14.54 -8.56 3.48
N VAL A 59 13.50 -8.11 4.20
CA VAL A 59 12.15 -7.94 3.65
C VAL A 59 12.14 -6.82 2.60
N GLY A 60 12.90 -5.74 2.82
CA GLY A 60 13.02 -4.65 1.86
C GLY A 60 13.58 -5.10 0.52
N LEU A 61 14.70 -5.82 0.52
CA LEU A 61 15.31 -6.33 -0.72
C LEU A 61 14.39 -7.32 -1.45
N VAL A 62 13.77 -8.25 -0.72
CA VAL A 62 12.81 -9.20 -1.30
C VAL A 62 11.62 -8.46 -1.90
N THR A 63 11.04 -7.50 -1.17
CA THR A 63 9.91 -6.71 -1.65
C THR A 63 10.28 -5.91 -2.90
N MET A 64 11.47 -5.32 -2.95
CA MET A 64 11.96 -4.60 -4.13
C MET A 64 12.10 -5.54 -5.34
N ALA A 65 12.68 -6.73 -5.16
CA ALA A 65 12.83 -7.72 -6.23
C ALA A 65 11.48 -8.18 -6.78
N VAL A 66 10.52 -8.47 -5.90
CA VAL A 66 9.15 -8.86 -6.26
C VAL A 66 8.44 -7.75 -7.02
N LEU A 67 8.50 -6.51 -6.52
CA LEU A 67 7.89 -5.35 -7.20
C LEU A 67 8.52 -5.09 -8.58
N TYR A 68 9.84 -5.20 -8.68
CA TYR A 68 10.53 -5.06 -9.95
C TYR A 68 10.05 -6.11 -10.97
N PHE A 69 9.90 -7.37 -10.55
CA PHE A 69 9.38 -8.44 -11.38
C PHE A 69 7.92 -8.18 -11.82
N LEU A 70 7.02 -7.86 -10.88
CA LEU A 70 5.60 -7.64 -11.16
C LEU A 70 5.36 -6.42 -12.04
N ILE A 71 5.99 -5.29 -11.74
CA ILE A 71 5.75 -4.02 -12.45
C ILE A 71 6.34 -4.06 -13.84
N ARG A 72 7.48 -4.73 -14.05
CA ARG A 72 8.04 -4.93 -15.39
C ARG A 72 7.09 -5.70 -16.31
N ARG A 73 6.31 -6.63 -15.75
CA ARG A 73 5.35 -7.46 -16.50
C ARG A 73 3.99 -6.80 -16.68
N THR A 74 3.56 -6.01 -15.70
CA THR A 74 2.20 -5.42 -15.68
C THR A 74 2.12 -4.06 -16.38
N PHE A 75 3.17 -3.24 -16.28
CA PHE A 75 3.17 -1.87 -16.80
C PHE A 75 4.30 -1.67 -17.81
N SER A 76 4.00 -1.06 -18.95
CA SER A 76 5.00 -0.64 -19.93
C SER A 76 5.63 0.72 -19.61
N ASN A 77 4.89 1.59 -18.91
CA ASN A 77 5.25 3.00 -18.68
C ASN A 77 5.55 3.32 -17.22
N HIS A 78 6.46 4.28 -16.99
CA HIS A 78 6.81 4.87 -15.68
C HIS A 78 7.07 3.82 -14.58
N ARG A 79 7.79 2.76 -14.93
CA ARG A 79 8.03 1.61 -14.04
C ARG A 79 8.73 2.02 -12.75
N PHE A 80 9.77 2.84 -12.85
CA PHE A 80 10.54 3.31 -11.70
C PHE A 80 9.68 4.18 -10.76
N ASP A 81 8.96 5.13 -11.33
CA ASP A 81 8.09 6.05 -10.58
C ASP A 81 6.93 5.32 -9.90
N ARG A 82 6.52 4.15 -10.40
CA ARG A 82 5.53 3.27 -9.77
C ARG A 82 6.15 2.35 -8.70
N ILE A 83 7.34 1.81 -8.93
CA ILE A 83 8.01 0.87 -8.01
C ILE A 83 8.31 1.54 -6.67
N ILE A 84 8.88 2.75 -6.69
CA ILE A 84 9.33 3.45 -5.47
C ILE A 84 8.20 3.69 -4.45
N PRO A 85 7.08 4.35 -4.80
CA PRO A 85 6.00 4.59 -3.84
C PRO A 85 5.33 3.29 -3.40
N LEU A 86 5.22 2.28 -4.28
CA LEU A 86 4.70 0.97 -3.91
C LEU A 86 5.62 0.24 -2.94
N HIS A 87 6.94 0.36 -3.12
CA HIS A 87 7.91 -0.18 -2.18
C HIS A 87 7.76 0.47 -0.80
N GLY A 88 7.67 1.80 -0.74
CA GLY A 88 7.45 2.54 0.52
C GLY A 88 6.13 2.18 1.21
N TRP A 89 5.09 1.85 0.45
CA TRP A 89 3.81 1.40 1.03
C TRP A 89 3.95 0.00 1.62
N LEU A 90 4.55 -0.94 0.89
CA LEU A 90 4.66 -2.34 1.32
C LEU A 90 5.62 -2.53 2.50
N THR A 91 6.66 -1.70 2.64
CA THR A 91 7.66 -1.84 3.72
C THR A 91 7.46 -0.89 4.90
N GLY A 92 6.79 0.25 4.69
CA GLY A 92 6.50 1.24 5.71
C GLY A 92 5.02 1.30 5.99
N GLN A 93 4.35 2.25 5.34
CA GLN A 93 2.91 2.44 5.22
C GLN A 93 2.67 3.58 4.22
N VAL A 94 1.43 4.01 4.05
CA VAL A 94 1.05 5.16 3.20
C VAL A 94 1.88 6.44 3.46
N PRO A 95 2.25 6.83 4.71
CA PRO A 95 3.12 7.99 4.94
C PRO A 95 4.47 7.92 4.23
N SER A 96 5.16 6.78 4.34
CA SER A 96 6.47 6.58 3.71
C SER A 96 6.36 6.57 2.18
N ALA A 97 5.30 5.95 1.66
CA ALA A 97 5.01 5.97 0.23
C ALA A 97 4.80 7.39 -0.29
N MET A 98 4.02 8.21 0.42
CA MET A 98 3.73 9.58 0.05
C MET A 98 4.95 10.50 0.16
N ALA A 99 5.81 10.28 1.16
CA ALA A 99 7.09 10.99 1.28
C ALA A 99 8.00 10.71 0.08
N LEU A 100 8.14 9.45 -0.34
CA LEU A 100 8.90 9.09 -1.53
C LEU A 100 8.27 9.63 -2.82
N LEU A 101 6.94 9.62 -2.91
CA LEU A 101 6.20 10.12 -4.06
C LEU A 101 6.37 11.62 -4.25
N ARG A 102 6.51 12.39 -3.16
CA ARG A 102 6.84 13.83 -3.23
C ARG A 102 8.22 14.11 -3.77
N ILE A 103 9.19 13.23 -3.54
CA ILE A 103 10.54 13.38 -4.09
C ILE A 103 10.49 13.21 -5.62
N LEU A 104 9.68 12.26 -6.10
CA LEU A 104 9.53 11.98 -7.53
C LEU A 104 8.58 12.94 -8.24
N ASP A 105 7.49 13.33 -7.59
CA ASP A 105 6.46 14.23 -8.11
C ASP A 105 6.00 15.21 -7.01
N PRO A 106 6.74 16.32 -6.81
CA PRO A 106 6.44 17.31 -5.78
C PRO A 106 5.09 18.00 -5.95
N ARG A 107 4.53 18.00 -7.17
CA ARG A 107 3.28 18.72 -7.50
C ARG A 107 2.08 17.79 -7.66
N TYR A 108 2.24 16.49 -7.47
CA TYR A 108 1.18 15.48 -7.62
C TYR A 108 0.45 15.52 -8.98
N ARG A 109 1.16 15.91 -10.04
CA ARG A 109 0.57 16.08 -11.39
C ARG A 109 0.73 14.86 -12.27
N SER A 110 1.56 13.90 -11.88
CA SER A 110 1.80 12.69 -12.66
C SER A 110 0.58 11.77 -12.68
N VAL A 111 0.42 11.06 -13.79
CA VAL A 111 -0.58 9.99 -13.92
C VAL A 111 -0.32 8.89 -12.88
N VAL A 112 0.95 8.72 -12.47
CA VAL A 112 1.36 7.74 -11.45
C VAL A 112 0.73 8.05 -10.09
N PHE A 113 0.72 9.32 -9.66
CA PHE A 113 0.08 9.71 -8.41
C PHE A 113 -1.42 9.37 -8.41
N ARG A 114 -2.11 9.70 -9.51
CA ARG A 114 -3.54 9.43 -9.65
C ARG A 114 -3.85 7.93 -9.63
N ASP A 115 -3.08 7.13 -10.35
CA ASP A 115 -3.23 5.68 -10.39
C ASP A 115 -2.93 5.04 -9.02
N TYR A 116 -1.92 5.57 -8.30
CA TYR A 116 -1.56 5.11 -6.96
C TYR A 116 -2.71 5.35 -5.97
N VAL A 117 -3.27 6.56 -5.94
CA VAL A 117 -4.40 6.90 -5.08
C VAL A 117 -5.64 6.08 -5.43
N ALA A 118 -5.92 5.84 -6.72
CA ALA A 118 -7.01 4.96 -7.12
C ALA A 118 -6.77 3.49 -6.68
N GLY A 119 -5.54 3.02 -6.83
CA GLY A 119 -5.11 1.68 -6.42
C GLY A 119 -5.24 1.44 -4.91
N LEU A 120 -5.00 2.47 -4.09
CA LEU A 120 -5.18 2.42 -2.62
C LEU A 120 -6.57 1.95 -2.22
N PHE A 121 -7.61 2.50 -2.84
CA PHE A 121 -8.99 2.13 -2.53
C PHE A 121 -9.30 0.69 -2.95
N LEU A 122 -8.86 0.30 -4.14
CA LEU A 122 -9.09 -1.05 -4.63
C LEU A 122 -8.37 -2.07 -3.74
N ALA A 123 -7.11 -1.80 -3.38
CA ALA A 123 -6.34 -2.62 -2.46
C ALA A 123 -6.99 -2.73 -1.08
N ALA A 124 -7.64 -1.66 -0.60
CA ALA A 124 -8.37 -1.69 0.67
C ALA A 124 -9.49 -2.73 0.66
N VAL A 125 -10.22 -2.88 -0.45
CA VAL A 125 -11.26 -3.92 -0.59
C VAL A 125 -10.64 -5.31 -0.63
N PHE A 126 -9.56 -5.47 -1.40
CA PHE A 126 -8.87 -6.75 -1.55
C PHE A 126 -8.11 -7.18 -0.28
N ILE A 127 -7.72 -6.26 0.61
CA ILE A 127 -7.03 -6.63 1.85
C ILE A 127 -7.97 -7.04 2.98
N LEU A 128 -9.26 -6.68 2.91
CA LEU A 128 -10.24 -6.99 3.96
C LEU A 128 -10.29 -8.47 4.35
N PRO A 129 -10.33 -9.45 3.42
CA PRO A 129 -10.32 -10.87 3.79
C PRO A 129 -9.07 -11.25 4.58
N VAL A 130 -7.90 -10.72 4.19
CA VAL A 130 -6.63 -11.00 4.86
C VAL A 130 -6.64 -10.46 6.29
N ILE A 131 -7.20 -9.27 6.51
CA ILE A 131 -7.31 -8.67 7.84
C ILE A 131 -8.27 -9.47 8.73
N ILE A 132 -9.43 -9.85 8.22
CA ILE A 132 -10.46 -10.59 8.97
C ILE A 132 -9.91 -11.95 9.45
N PHE A 133 -9.24 -12.69 8.56
CA PHE A 133 -8.71 -14.00 8.88
C PHE A 133 -7.33 -13.96 9.54
N GLY A 134 -6.64 -12.81 9.55
CA GLY A 134 -5.31 -12.64 10.12
C GLY A 134 -5.22 -12.99 11.61
N GLY A 135 -6.32 -12.88 12.35
CA GLY A 135 -6.38 -13.28 13.77
C GLY A 135 -6.20 -14.78 14.02
N LEU A 136 -6.38 -15.64 13.01
CA LEU A 136 -6.29 -17.10 13.15
C LEU A 136 -4.90 -17.58 13.60
N HIS A 137 -3.82 -16.88 13.24
CA HIS A 137 -2.47 -17.23 13.69
C HIS A 137 -2.27 -16.98 15.19
N MET A 138 -2.87 -15.91 15.72
CA MET A 138 -2.80 -15.62 17.15
C MET A 138 -3.57 -16.68 17.95
N ILE A 139 -4.69 -17.16 17.41
CA ILE A 139 -5.44 -18.27 18.01
C ILE A 139 -4.62 -19.56 17.99
N ALA A 140 -3.93 -19.86 16.89
CA ALA A 140 -3.06 -21.03 16.80
C ALA A 140 -1.92 -21.00 17.84
N TRP A 141 -1.31 -19.83 18.04
CA TRP A 141 -0.28 -19.65 19.07
C TRP A 141 -0.87 -19.76 20.49
N ALA A 142 -2.03 -19.16 20.76
CA ALA A 142 -2.65 -19.15 22.08
C ALA A 142 -3.21 -20.51 22.52
N THR A 143 -3.73 -21.31 21.59
CA THR A 143 -4.33 -22.63 21.89
C THR A 143 -3.38 -23.81 21.76
N GLY A 144 -2.17 -23.59 21.22
CA GLY A 144 -1.21 -24.66 20.91
C GLY A 144 -1.65 -25.60 19.77
N ASN A 145 -2.83 -25.37 19.20
CA ASN A 145 -3.35 -26.11 18.06
C ASN A 145 -2.93 -25.39 16.76
N MET A 146 -2.16 -26.05 15.90
CA MET A 146 -1.68 -25.49 14.64
C MET A 146 -2.74 -25.49 13.52
N MET A 147 -3.91 -26.11 13.72
CA MET A 147 -4.96 -26.21 12.70
C MET A 147 -5.46 -24.84 12.18
N PRO A 148 -5.70 -23.82 13.03
CA PRO A 148 -6.06 -22.48 12.57
C PRO A 148 -4.97 -21.83 11.70
N PHE A 149 -3.70 -22.08 11.99
CA PHE A 149 -2.58 -21.59 11.17
C PHE A 149 -2.61 -22.21 9.76
N TRP A 150 -2.79 -23.52 9.66
CA TRP A 150 -2.89 -24.21 8.37
C TRP A 150 -4.12 -23.78 7.57
N SER A 151 -5.26 -23.57 8.24
CA SER A 151 -6.46 -23.06 7.58
C SER A 151 -6.25 -21.65 7.00
N TYR A 152 -5.54 -20.77 7.73
CA TYR A 152 -5.22 -19.45 7.23
C TYR A 152 -4.26 -19.48 6.04
N LEU A 153 -3.22 -20.33 6.09
CA LEU A 153 -2.32 -20.52 4.97
C LEU A 153 -3.04 -21.03 3.73
N GLY A 154 -3.96 -21.98 3.91
CA GLY A 154 -4.83 -22.48 2.83
C GLY A 154 -5.70 -21.37 2.22
N LEU A 155 -6.30 -20.51 3.06
CA LEU A 155 -7.08 -19.36 2.60
C LEU A 155 -6.22 -18.36 1.81
N LEU A 156 -5.00 -18.07 2.27
CA LEU A 156 -4.07 -17.20 1.53
C LEU A 156 -3.67 -17.79 0.18
N LEU A 157 -3.35 -19.08 0.12
CA LEU A 157 -2.99 -19.74 -1.13
C LEU A 157 -4.17 -19.76 -2.11
N GLY A 158 -5.38 -20.05 -1.61
CA GLY A 158 -6.60 -19.96 -2.41
C GLY A 158 -6.85 -18.55 -2.93
N TYR A 159 -6.66 -17.54 -2.08
CA TYR A 159 -6.81 -16.14 -2.43
C TYR A 159 -5.81 -15.68 -3.51
N ILE A 160 -4.53 -16.05 -3.36
CA ILE A 160 -3.49 -15.82 -4.38
C ILE A 160 -3.83 -16.56 -5.68
N GLY A 161 -4.35 -17.79 -5.59
CA GLY A 161 -4.80 -18.56 -6.75
C GLY A 161 -5.92 -17.88 -7.52
N ILE A 162 -6.91 -17.31 -6.82
CA ILE A 162 -8.01 -16.54 -7.42
C ILE A 162 -7.45 -15.31 -8.14
N ILE A 163 -6.60 -14.52 -7.47
CA ILE A 163 -5.97 -13.32 -8.07
C ILE A 163 -5.12 -13.71 -9.29
N GLY A 164 -4.32 -14.77 -9.18
CA GLY A 164 -3.50 -15.28 -10.26
C GLY A 164 -4.34 -15.78 -11.46
N GLY A 165 -5.51 -16.36 -11.19
CA GLY A 165 -6.49 -16.73 -12.20
C GLY A 165 -7.02 -15.52 -12.97
N PHE A 166 -7.45 -14.48 -12.25
CA PHE A 166 -7.86 -13.20 -12.86
C PHE A 166 -6.74 -12.56 -13.69
N TRP A 167 -5.49 -12.66 -13.23
CA TRP A 167 -4.35 -12.12 -13.96
C TRP A 167 -4.08 -12.87 -15.27
N LYS A 168 -4.12 -14.22 -15.27
CA LYS A 168 -3.97 -15.03 -16.49
C LYS A 168 -5.07 -14.78 -17.52
N VAL A 169 -6.31 -14.60 -17.08
CA VAL A 169 -7.43 -14.26 -17.98
C VAL A 169 -7.17 -12.92 -18.70
N LYS A 170 -6.46 -11.99 -18.05
CA LYS A 170 -6.10 -10.70 -18.63
C LYS A 170 -4.87 -10.76 -19.56
N GLU A 171 -3.94 -11.71 -19.36
CA GLU A 171 -2.81 -11.94 -20.28
C GLU A 171 -3.21 -12.74 -21.54
N GLY A 172 -4.38 -13.40 -21.54
CA GLY A 172 -4.90 -14.22 -22.64
C GLY A 172 -5.90 -13.54 -23.60
N LEU A 173 -6.10 -12.23 -23.46
CA LEU A 173 -6.84 -11.34 -24.37
C LEU A 173 -5.87 -10.34 -24.98
#